data_AF-A0A1M7IT92-F1
#
_entry.id   AF-A0A1M7IT92-F1
#
_cell.length_a   1.000
_cell.length_b   1.000
_cell.length_c   1.000
_cell.angle_alpha   90.00
_cell.angle_beta   90.00
_cell.angle_gamma   90.00
#
_symmetry.space_group_name_H-M   'P 1'
#
loop_
_entity.id
_entity.type
_entity.pdbx_description
1 polymer ?
#
loop_
_entity_poly.entity_id
_entity_poly.type
_entity_poly.pdbx_seq_one_letter_code
_entity_poly.pdbx_strand_id
1 'polypeptide(L)'
;MENITEKIKSALLHDGSWKFSDFYLNVELLKNIDIQISFWEDEENWATLLSNNIIIGYLWKEYPLLIIEKNYENIVHLNKNQFPFLCTIIVENLDDKNLKLDYNILKNQLLDWEINYNIFSANDLWFNTNSI
;
A
#
# COMPACT_ATOMS: atom_id res chain seq x y z
N MET A 1 4.11 1.57 17.98
CA MET A 1 4.58 0.72 16.87
C MET A 1 3.44 -0.20 16.47
N GLU A 2 2.91 -0.03 15.28
CA GLU A 2 1.80 -0.81 14.74
C GLU A 2 2.31 -2.13 14.17
N ASN A 3 1.69 -3.25 14.55
CA ASN A 3 1.94 -4.53 13.91
C ASN A 3 1.01 -4.69 12.70
N ILE A 4 1.57 -4.72 11.50
CA ILE A 4 0.81 -4.83 10.25
C ILE A 4 0.78 -6.25 9.67
N THR A 5 1.35 -7.23 10.38
CA THR A 5 1.44 -8.64 9.97
C THR A 5 0.14 -9.20 9.42
N GLU A 6 -0.96 -9.12 10.15
CA GLU A 6 -2.22 -9.74 9.73
C GLU A 6 -2.85 -9.01 8.54
N LYS A 7 -2.66 -7.68 8.43
CA LYS A 7 -3.11 -6.89 7.27
C LYS A 7 -2.34 -7.30 6.01
N ILE A 8 -1.02 -7.44 6.10
CA ILE A 8 -0.21 -7.89 4.96
C ILE A 8 -0.56 -9.33 4.59
N LYS A 9 -0.66 -10.26 5.55
CA LYS A 9 -1.08 -11.64 5.26
C LYS A 9 -2.43 -11.68 4.55
N SER A 10 -3.41 -10.91 5.03
CA SER A 10 -4.73 -10.85 4.41
C SER A 10 -4.68 -10.33 2.97
N ALA A 11 -3.82 -9.34 2.68
CA ALA A 11 -3.65 -8.85 1.31
C ALA A 11 -2.96 -9.90 0.41
N LEU A 12 -1.90 -10.54 0.91
CA LEU A 12 -1.15 -11.57 0.16
C LEU A 12 -1.96 -12.82 -0.16
N LEU A 13 -2.89 -13.19 0.74
CA LEU A 13 -3.76 -14.36 0.59
C LEU A 13 -5.06 -14.05 -0.16
N HIS A 14 -5.26 -12.80 -0.59
CA HIS A 14 -6.47 -12.45 -1.33
C HIS A 14 -6.46 -13.11 -2.71
N ASP A 15 -7.37 -14.05 -2.90
CA ASP A 15 -7.66 -14.68 -4.18
C ASP A 15 -8.85 -13.96 -4.82
N GLY A 16 -8.57 -13.10 -5.80
CA GLY A 16 -9.57 -12.25 -6.43
C GLY A 16 -9.03 -11.51 -7.64
N SER A 17 -9.86 -10.61 -8.17
CA SER A 17 -9.58 -9.89 -9.42
C SER A 17 -8.72 -8.64 -9.23
N TRP A 18 -8.08 -8.45 -8.07
CA TRP A 18 -7.33 -7.25 -7.73
C TRP A 18 -6.35 -6.81 -8.82
N LYS A 19 -5.35 -7.65 -9.10
CA LYS A 19 -4.29 -7.37 -10.08
C LYS A 19 -4.82 -7.18 -11.50
N PHE A 20 -5.97 -7.78 -11.83
CA PHE A 20 -6.49 -7.81 -13.20
C PHE A 20 -7.49 -6.69 -13.49
N SER A 21 -8.28 -6.26 -12.51
CA SER A 21 -9.32 -5.25 -12.70
C SER A 21 -9.50 -4.31 -11.51
N ASP A 22 -9.56 -4.83 -10.28
CA ASP A 22 -10.04 -4.02 -9.17
C ASP A 22 -9.04 -2.94 -8.75
N PHE A 23 -7.73 -3.18 -8.95
CA PHE A 23 -6.70 -2.16 -8.81
C PHE A 23 -6.99 -0.95 -9.72
N TYR A 24 -7.24 -1.18 -11.00
CA TYR A 24 -7.50 -0.10 -11.97
C TYR A 24 -8.82 0.62 -11.67
N LEU A 25 -9.85 -0.13 -11.25
CA LEU A 25 -11.10 0.48 -10.79
C LEU A 25 -10.87 1.35 -9.55
N ASN A 26 -10.02 0.91 -8.61
CA ASN A 26 -9.64 1.69 -7.44
C ASN A 26 -8.90 2.98 -7.82
N VAL A 27 -7.94 2.88 -8.76
CA VAL A 27 -7.21 4.02 -9.31
C VAL A 27 -8.17 5.06 -9.90
N GLU A 28 -9.15 4.64 -10.70
CA GLU A 28 -10.13 5.56 -11.28
C GLU A 28 -11.03 6.22 -10.22
N LEU A 29 -11.39 5.50 -9.16
CA LEU A 29 -12.15 6.06 -8.03
C LEU A 29 -11.36 7.11 -7.26
N LEU A 30 -10.07 6.86 -7.03
CA LEU A 30 -9.17 7.82 -6.39
C LEU A 30 -9.00 9.08 -7.24
N LYS A 31 -8.85 8.94 -8.56
CA LYS A 31 -8.79 10.09 -9.48
C LYS A 31 -10.07 10.93 -9.46
N ASN A 32 -11.23 10.30 -9.31
CA ASN A 32 -12.53 11.00 -9.25
C ASN A 32 -12.71 11.86 -7.98
N ILE A 33 -11.84 11.71 -6.98
CA ILE A 33 -11.83 12.53 -5.76
C ILE A 33 -10.55 13.39 -5.67
N ASP A 34 -10.01 13.79 -6.83
CA ASP A 34 -8.85 14.67 -6.98
C ASP A 34 -7.53 14.11 -6.42
N ILE A 35 -7.41 12.79 -6.27
CA ILE A 35 -6.12 12.14 -5.97
C ILE A 35 -5.40 11.84 -7.27
N GLN A 36 -4.21 12.41 -7.41
CA GLN A 36 -3.32 12.11 -8.52
C GLN A 36 -2.65 10.77 -8.27
N ILE A 37 -2.53 9.96 -9.32
CA ILE A 37 -1.89 8.65 -9.25
C ILE A 37 -0.69 8.65 -10.20
N SER A 38 0.50 8.40 -9.66
CA SER A 38 1.72 8.17 -10.43
C SER A 38 2.03 6.68 -10.40
N PHE A 39 2.00 6.05 -11.58
CA PHE A 39 2.17 4.61 -11.72
C PHE A 39 2.64 4.25 -13.13
N TRP A 40 3.72 3.47 -13.26
CA TRP A 40 4.20 2.89 -14.52
C TRP A 40 3.88 1.40 -14.58
N GLU A 41 2.95 1.02 -15.46
CA GLU A 41 2.28 -0.30 -15.43
C GLU A 41 3.21 -1.51 -15.53
N ASP A 42 4.34 -1.36 -16.23
CA ASP A 42 5.31 -2.42 -16.49
C ASP A 42 6.63 -2.24 -15.73
N GLU A 43 6.73 -1.22 -14.86
CA GLU A 43 7.97 -0.88 -14.14
C GLU A 43 7.79 -0.80 -12.63
N GLU A 44 6.61 -0.45 -12.14
CA GLU A 44 6.34 -0.24 -10.72
C GLU A 44 5.37 -1.29 -10.18
N ASN A 45 5.63 -1.75 -8.95
CA ASN A 45 4.67 -2.57 -8.22
C ASN A 45 3.66 -1.73 -7.44
N TRP A 46 3.97 -0.46 -7.19
CA TRP A 46 3.13 0.43 -6.40
C TRP A 46 2.73 1.67 -7.17
N ALA A 47 1.45 1.99 -7.12
CA ALA A 47 0.96 3.32 -7.46
C ALA A 47 1.21 4.29 -6.31
N THR A 48 1.84 5.42 -6.61
CA THR A 48 2.02 6.53 -5.67
C THR A 48 0.80 7.45 -5.71
N LEU A 49 0.20 7.71 -4.55
CA LEU A 49 -0.93 8.64 -4.40
C LEU A 49 -0.40 10.02 -4.06
N LEU A 50 -0.85 11.04 -4.80
CA LEU A 50 -0.50 12.43 -4.53
C LEU A 50 -1.72 13.31 -4.32
N SER A 51 -1.61 14.22 -3.35
CA SER A 51 -2.52 15.34 -3.15
C SER A 51 -1.71 16.63 -3.19
N ASN A 52 -2.06 17.56 -4.08
CA ASN A 52 -1.33 18.81 -4.28
C ASN A 52 0.20 18.61 -4.49
N ASN A 53 0.58 17.62 -5.30
CA ASN A 53 1.97 17.21 -5.56
C ASN A 53 2.75 16.69 -4.34
N ILE A 54 2.09 16.41 -3.23
CA ILE A 54 2.68 15.77 -2.05
C ILE A 54 2.29 14.30 -2.06
N ILE A 55 3.24 13.40 -1.81
CA ILE A 55 2.96 11.97 -1.67
C ILE A 55 2.19 11.74 -0.37
N ILE A 56 1.03 11.10 -0.46
CA ILE A 56 0.14 10.86 0.69
C ILE A 56 -0.05 9.36 0.99
N GLY A 57 0.40 8.49 0.10
CA GLY A 57 0.24 7.05 0.26
C GLY A 57 0.70 6.24 -0.95
N TYR A 58 0.59 4.93 -0.80
CA TYR A 58 0.97 3.94 -1.79
C TYR A 58 -0.11 2.88 -1.91
N LEU A 59 -0.43 2.47 -3.15
CA LEU A 59 -1.36 1.40 -3.46
C LEU A 59 -0.63 0.29 -4.21
N TRP A 60 -0.65 -0.92 -3.67
CA TRP A 60 0.05 -2.05 -4.27
C TRP A 60 -0.75 -2.63 -5.42
N LYS A 61 -0.14 -2.80 -6.60
CA LYS A 61 -0.78 -3.43 -7.76
C LYS A 61 -0.95 -4.93 -7.58
N GLU A 62 0.07 -5.61 -7.06
CA GLU A 62 0.06 -7.07 -6.93
C GLU A 62 -0.92 -7.57 -5.86
N TYR A 63 -1.14 -6.78 -4.81
CA TYR A 63 -1.95 -7.18 -3.66
C TYR A 63 -2.89 -6.04 -3.23
N PRO A 64 -4.10 -6.33 -2.73
CA PRO A 64 -5.04 -5.29 -2.26
C PRO A 64 -4.56 -4.69 -0.93
N LEU A 65 -3.54 -3.84 -1.01
CA LEU A 65 -2.95 -3.13 0.11
C LEU A 65 -2.80 -1.64 -0.21
N LEU A 66 -3.39 -0.82 0.64
CA LEU A 66 -3.24 0.63 0.66
C LEU A 66 -2.50 1.04 1.94
N ILE A 67 -1.45 1.84 1.78
CA ILE A 67 -0.80 2.55 2.88
C ILE A 67 -1.07 4.03 2.69
N ILE A 68 -1.55 4.72 3.71
CA ILE A 68 -1.96 6.13 3.58
C ILE A 68 -1.70 6.90 4.87
N GLU A 69 -1.35 8.18 4.74
CA GLU A 69 -1.26 9.07 5.88
C GLU A 69 -2.63 9.32 6.52
N LYS A 70 -2.66 9.42 7.84
CA LYS A 70 -3.86 9.60 8.66
C LYS A 70 -4.68 10.82 8.31
N ASN A 71 -4.04 11.91 7.87
CA ASN A 71 -4.73 13.11 7.42
C ASN A 71 -5.66 12.87 6.21
N TYR A 72 -5.50 11.73 5.53
CA TYR A 72 -6.29 11.32 4.37
C TYR A 72 -7.09 10.03 4.64
N GLU A 73 -7.33 9.68 5.91
CA GLU A 73 -8.08 8.47 6.29
C GLU A 73 -9.52 8.45 5.74
N ASN A 74 -10.08 9.61 5.42
CA ASN A 74 -11.39 9.72 4.77
C ASN A 74 -11.45 8.99 3.42
N ILE A 75 -10.34 8.90 2.69
CA ILE A 75 -10.21 8.15 1.44
C ILE A 75 -10.44 6.65 1.68
N VAL A 76 -10.07 6.15 2.85
CA VAL A 76 -10.24 4.73 3.24
C VAL A 76 -11.72 4.36 3.31
N HIS A 77 -12.57 5.27 3.80
CA HIS A 77 -14.01 5.01 3.89
C HIS A 77 -14.67 4.83 2.52
N LEU A 78 -14.22 5.60 1.52
CA LEU A 78 -14.68 5.47 0.15
C LEU A 78 -14.28 4.10 -0.42
N ASN A 79 -13.01 3.72 -0.23
CA ASN A 79 -12.51 2.44 -0.69
C ASN A 79 -13.17 1.25 0.00
N LYS A 80 -13.42 1.32 1.30
CA LYS A 80 -13.95 0.18 2.08
C LYS A 80 -15.36 -0.24 1.65
N ASN A 81 -16.17 0.69 1.16
CA ASN A 81 -17.52 0.37 0.67
C ASN A 81 -17.48 -0.40 -0.66
N GLN A 82 -16.52 -0.10 -1.52
CA GLN A 82 -16.43 -0.69 -2.85
C GLN A 82 -15.47 -1.90 -2.92
N PHE A 83 -14.42 -1.88 -2.09
CA PHE A 83 -13.40 -2.92 -1.97
C PHE A 83 -13.26 -3.30 -0.49
N PRO A 84 -14.21 -4.05 0.09
CA PRO A 84 -14.18 -4.42 1.51
C PRO A 84 -12.98 -5.31 1.87
N PHE A 85 -12.34 -5.92 0.87
CA PHE A 85 -11.14 -6.74 1.01
C PHE A 85 -9.83 -5.92 0.94
N LEU A 86 -9.88 -4.63 0.58
CA LEU A 86 -8.70 -3.76 0.53
C LEU A 86 -8.15 -3.57 1.95
N CYS A 87 -6.98 -4.16 2.20
CA CYS A 87 -6.28 -3.99 3.46
C CYS A 87 -5.71 -2.57 3.51
N THR A 88 -5.94 -1.86 4.62
CA THR A 88 -5.45 -0.49 4.78
C THR A 88 -4.57 -0.36 6.01
N ILE A 89 -3.39 0.23 5.82
CA ILE A 89 -2.47 0.64 6.87
C ILE A 89 -2.50 2.17 6.91
N ILE A 90 -2.83 2.72 8.08
CA ILE A 90 -2.89 4.16 8.30
C ILE A 90 -1.67 4.54 9.11
N VAL A 91 -0.84 5.45 8.59
CA VAL A 91 0.36 5.93 9.27
C VAL A 91 0.24 7.41 9.61
N GLU A 92 0.87 7.88 10.68
CA GLU A 92 0.88 9.32 11.00
C GLU A 92 1.66 10.11 9.92
N ASN A 93 2.78 9.55 9.46
CA ASN A 93 3.60 10.07 8.38
C ASN A 93 4.28 8.90 7.63
N LEU A 94 4.53 9.02 6.32
CA LEU A 94 5.13 7.95 5.52
C LEU A 94 6.59 7.61 5.87
N ASP A 95 7.33 8.57 6.45
CA ASP A 95 8.72 8.40 6.91
C ASP A 95 8.83 7.92 8.37
N ASP A 96 7.72 7.92 9.13
CA ASP A 96 7.73 7.50 10.52
C ASP A 96 8.03 6.00 10.64
N LYS A 97 9.14 5.67 11.31
CA LYS A 97 9.54 4.28 11.59
C LYS A 97 8.73 3.69 12.74
N ASN A 98 7.46 3.42 12.48
CA ASN A 98 6.50 2.95 13.47
C ASN A 98 5.83 1.63 13.09
N LEU A 99 6.22 1.01 11.98
CA LEU A 99 5.67 -0.26 11.50
C LEU A 99 6.57 -1.43 11.92
N LYS A 100 5.92 -2.57 12.18
CA LYS A 100 6.60 -3.86 12.33
C LYS A 100 5.82 -4.97 11.63
N LEU A 101 6.56 -5.99 11.19
CA LEU A 101 6.07 -7.12 10.40
C LEU A 101 6.83 -8.39 10.83
N ASP A 102 6.20 -9.56 10.75
CA ASP A 102 6.92 -10.81 10.98
C ASP A 102 7.82 -11.13 9.78
N TYR A 103 9.09 -11.43 10.03
CA TYR A 103 10.17 -11.61 9.05
C TYR A 103 9.85 -12.52 7.84
N ASN A 104 8.92 -13.46 7.97
CA ASN A 104 8.63 -14.45 6.94
C ASN A 104 7.49 -14.06 5.99
N ILE A 105 6.76 -12.98 6.25
CA ILE A 105 5.51 -12.69 5.52
C ILE A 105 5.78 -12.22 4.09
N LEU A 106 6.82 -11.42 3.89
CA LEU A 106 7.18 -10.84 2.58
C LEU A 106 8.42 -11.50 1.96
N LYS A 107 8.81 -12.67 2.44
CA LYS A 107 10.05 -13.34 2.01
C LYS A 107 10.10 -13.58 0.49
N ASN A 108 8.96 -13.77 -0.16
CA ASN A 108 8.88 -14.01 -1.61
C ASN A 108 8.67 -12.71 -2.41
N GLN A 109 8.49 -11.59 -1.73
CA GLN A 109 8.14 -10.27 -2.28
C GLN A 109 9.24 -9.24 -2.01
N LEU A 110 10.37 -9.67 -1.46
CA LEU A 110 11.51 -8.83 -1.11
C LEU A 110 12.76 -9.46 -1.71
N LEU A 111 13.60 -8.64 -2.35
CA LEU A 111 14.98 -8.99 -2.60
C LEU A 111 15.65 -9.08 -1.22
N ASP A 112 16.25 -10.22 -0.92
CA ASP A 112 16.72 -10.60 0.43
C ASP A 112 17.37 -9.43 1.24
N TRP A 113 16.91 -9.28 2.49
CA TRP A 113 17.63 -8.70 3.66
C TRP A 113 17.71 -7.18 3.91
N GLU A 114 17.05 -6.31 3.16
CA GLU A 114 17.27 -4.85 3.37
C GLU A 114 16.35 -4.16 4.39
N ILE A 115 15.17 -4.72 4.71
CA ILE A 115 14.25 -4.09 5.66
C ILE A 115 14.39 -4.63 7.10
N ASN A 116 14.49 -3.73 8.08
CA ASN A 116 14.38 -4.09 9.49
C ASN A 116 12.91 -4.31 9.86
N TYR A 117 12.45 -5.55 9.74
CA TYR A 117 11.07 -5.97 10.04
C TYR A 117 10.54 -5.58 11.42
N ASN A 118 11.41 -5.28 12.39
CA ASN A 118 10.98 -4.84 13.72
C ASN A 118 10.67 -3.35 13.80
N ILE A 119 11.19 -2.53 12.88
CA ILE A 119 11.03 -1.09 12.86
C ILE A 119 11.36 -0.51 11.48
N PHE A 120 10.34 -0.09 10.75
CA PHE A 120 10.46 0.51 9.43
C PHE A 120 9.32 1.49 9.16
N SER A 121 9.47 2.31 8.12
CA SER A 121 8.45 3.26 7.66
C SER A 121 7.68 2.74 6.44
N ALA A 122 6.60 3.42 6.05
CA ALA A 122 5.90 3.10 4.81
C ALA A 122 6.82 3.26 3.58
N ASN A 123 7.67 4.30 3.60
CA ASN A 123 8.67 4.54 2.55
C ASN A 123 9.72 3.42 2.49
N ASP A 124 10.19 2.91 3.64
CA ASP A 124 11.10 1.77 3.68
C ASP A 124 10.45 0.55 2.98
N LEU A 125 9.18 0.25 3.28
CA LEU A 125 8.46 -0.86 2.66
C LEU A 125 8.27 -0.67 1.16
N TRP A 126 7.81 0.50 0.73
CA TRP A 126 7.63 0.84 -0.68
C TRP A 126 8.96 0.70 -1.43
N PHE A 127 10.03 1.34 -0.95
CA PHE A 127 11.34 1.32 -1.59
C PHE A 127 11.88 -0.10 -1.80
N ASN A 128 11.71 -0.96 -0.80
CA ASN A 128 12.20 -2.34 -0.84
C ASN A 128 11.33 -3.29 -1.68
N THR A 129 10.10 -2.91 -2.03
CA THR A 129 9.15 -3.78 -2.76
C THR A 129 8.75 -3.25 -4.14
N ASN A 130 9.11 -2.01 -4.49
CA ASN A 130 8.66 -1.37 -5.72
C ASN A 130 9.32 -1.92 -7.00
N SER A 131 10.55 -2.42 -6.90
CA SER A 131 11.39 -2.79 -8.05
C SER A 131 11.49 -4.29 -8.31
N ILE A 132 10.55 -5.09 -7.78
CA ILE A 132 10.63 -6.57 -7.74
C ILE A 132 9.78 -7.22 -8.83
#